data_AF-A0A2E7U341-F1
#
_entry.id   AF-A0A2E7U341-F1
#
_cell.length_a   1.000
_cell.length_b   1.000
_cell.length_c   1.000
_cell.angle_alpha   90.00
_cell.angle_beta   90.00
_cell.angle_gamma   90.00
#
_symmetry.space_group_name_H-M   'P 1'
#
loop_
_entity.id
_entity.type
_entity.pdbx_description
1 polymer ?
#
loop_
_entity_poly.entity_id
_entity_poly.type
_entity_poly.pdbx_seq_one_letter_code
_entity_poly.pdbx_strand_id
1 'polypeptide(L)'
;MNRILSLIGVVLVVGCGGPEPRDMETLQELEPRDMGTLRGVDGLYLNPEDGQPYSGPVFGENMGKRMTGSLRDGKWDGPFESYHDNGQLRRKGTYKDGVEDGPVEEYYDSGQLYEKGAYNDGGKCGEWFEGKTVTYDPC
;
A
#
# COMPACT_ATOMS: atom_id res chain seq x y z
N MET A 1 -21.80 -13.47 -44.11
CA MET A 1 -23.03 -12.94 -43.49
C MET A 1 -23.62 -14.01 -42.59
N ASN A 2 -23.56 -13.82 -41.28
CA ASN A 2 -24.59 -14.21 -40.32
C ASN A 2 -24.22 -13.59 -38.98
N ARG A 3 -25.10 -12.71 -38.48
CA ARG A 3 -24.95 -11.97 -37.23
C ARG A 3 -25.45 -12.86 -36.11
N ILE A 4 -24.74 -12.91 -34.98
CA ILE A 4 -25.31 -13.32 -33.70
C ILE A 4 -25.00 -12.21 -32.71
N LEU A 5 -26.05 -11.47 -32.34
CA LEU A 5 -26.05 -10.55 -31.20
C LEU A 5 -25.85 -11.37 -29.93
N SER A 6 -24.91 -10.98 -29.07
CA SER A 6 -24.91 -11.41 -27.67
C SER A 6 -25.37 -10.23 -26.81
N LEU A 7 -26.45 -10.45 -26.08
CA LEU A 7 -27.15 -9.48 -25.25
C LEU A 7 -26.30 -9.08 -24.05
N ILE A 8 -26.24 -7.76 -23.80
CA ILE A 8 -25.77 -7.15 -22.55
C ILE A 8 -26.78 -7.55 -21.46
N GLY A 9 -26.37 -8.47 -20.58
CA GLY A 9 -27.11 -8.83 -19.38
C GLY A 9 -26.85 -7.80 -18.30
N VAL A 10 -27.83 -6.92 -18.06
CA VAL A 10 -27.90 -6.08 -16.86
C VAL A 10 -28.21 -6.99 -15.67
N VAL A 11 -27.26 -7.16 -14.75
CA VAL A 11 -27.51 -7.79 -13.46
C VAL A 11 -27.84 -6.70 -12.45
N LEU A 12 -29.13 -6.60 -12.12
CA LEU A 12 -29.60 -5.89 -10.93
C LEU A 12 -29.29 -6.75 -9.70
N VAL A 13 -28.43 -6.27 -8.81
CA VAL A 13 -28.33 -6.83 -7.46
C VAL A 13 -28.96 -5.83 -6.49
N VAL A 14 -30.18 -6.16 -6.05
CA VAL A 14 -30.78 -5.59 -4.84
C VAL A 14 -30.48 -6.58 -3.72
N GLY A 15 -29.71 -6.15 -2.73
CA GLY A 15 -29.42 -6.94 -1.53
C GLY A 15 -29.05 -6.04 -0.35
N CYS A 16 -29.96 -5.93 0.61
CA CYS A 16 -29.69 -5.34 1.92
C CYS A 16 -29.02 -6.40 2.82
N GLY A 17 -27.95 -6.01 3.54
CA GLY A 17 -27.40 -6.74 4.70
C GLY A 17 -25.93 -7.15 4.56
N GLY A 18 -25.04 -6.51 5.34
CA GLY A 18 -23.64 -6.94 5.53
C GLY A 18 -23.53 -8.31 6.23
N PRO A 19 -22.33 -8.92 6.28
CA PRO A 19 -21.12 -8.33 6.87
C PRO A 19 -19.89 -8.28 5.93
N GLU A 20 -18.86 -7.53 6.35
CA GLU A 20 -17.54 -7.42 5.70
C GLU A 20 -16.93 -8.78 5.31
N PRO A 21 -16.26 -8.85 4.14
CA PRO A 21 -15.10 -9.71 3.95
C PRO A 21 -13.82 -8.90 4.14
N ARG A 22 -13.08 -9.19 5.22
CA ARG A 22 -11.70 -8.73 5.48
C ARG A 22 -10.70 -9.56 4.68
N ASP A 23 -10.91 -9.66 3.38
CA ASP A 23 -10.02 -10.41 2.51
C ASP A 23 -9.23 -9.41 1.66
N MET A 24 -7.92 -9.34 1.93
CA MET A 24 -6.91 -8.49 1.28
C MET A 24 -6.87 -8.66 -0.26
N GLU A 25 -7.53 -9.70 -0.79
CA GLU A 25 -7.71 -9.97 -2.22
C GLU A 25 -8.66 -8.98 -2.93
N THR A 26 -9.68 -8.44 -2.23
CA THR A 26 -10.63 -7.47 -2.83
C THR A 26 -10.07 -6.05 -2.95
N LEU A 27 -8.94 -5.76 -2.30
CA LEU A 27 -8.26 -4.46 -2.39
C LEU A 27 -7.47 -4.27 -3.69
N GLN A 28 -7.26 -5.34 -4.47
CA GLN A 28 -6.56 -5.27 -5.77
C GLN A 28 -7.45 -4.79 -6.93
N GLU A 29 -8.77 -4.73 -6.74
CA GLU A 29 -9.73 -4.24 -7.75
C GLU A 29 -10.16 -2.79 -7.53
N LEU A 30 -9.81 -2.19 -6.39
CA LEU A 30 -10.05 -0.77 -6.15
C LEU A 30 -9.02 0.04 -6.94
N GLU A 31 -9.49 0.97 -7.76
CA GLU A 31 -8.59 1.93 -8.40
C GLU A 31 -7.84 2.73 -7.32
N PRO A 32 -6.50 2.80 -7.37
CA PRO A 32 -5.72 3.54 -6.38
C PRO A 32 -6.18 4.99 -6.28
N ARG A 33 -6.44 5.48 -5.07
CA ARG A 33 -6.82 6.87 -4.82
C ARG A 33 -5.58 7.75 -4.71
N ASP A 34 -5.64 8.95 -5.30
CA ASP A 34 -4.62 9.97 -5.05
C ASP A 34 -4.68 10.40 -3.57
N MET A 35 -3.64 10.09 -2.81
CA MET A 35 -3.52 10.39 -1.39
C MET A 35 -3.57 11.91 -1.13
N GLY A 36 -3.19 12.76 -2.09
CA GLY A 36 -3.33 14.21 -2.00
C GLY A 36 -4.78 14.70 -1.90
N THR A 37 -5.75 13.83 -2.22
CA THR A 37 -7.19 14.12 -2.06
C THR A 37 -7.74 13.78 -0.67
N LEU A 38 -6.98 13.03 0.13
CA LEU A 38 -7.39 12.62 1.48
C LEU A 38 -7.07 13.72 2.49
N ARG A 39 -7.91 13.84 3.51
CA ARG A 39 -7.69 14.77 4.62
C ARG A 39 -6.86 14.09 5.71
N GLY A 40 -5.67 14.63 5.99
CA GLY A 40 -4.84 14.20 7.13
C GLY A 40 -5.30 14.82 8.44
N VAL A 41 -5.64 13.99 9.45
CA VAL A 41 -5.98 14.42 10.83
C VAL A 41 -5.37 13.45 11.81
N ASP A 42 -4.49 13.92 12.70
CA ASP A 42 -3.87 13.09 13.77
C ASP A 42 -3.25 11.77 13.27
N GLY A 43 -2.60 11.81 12.10
CA GLY A 43 -1.99 10.63 11.48
C GLY A 43 -2.97 9.69 10.76
N LEU A 44 -4.26 10.05 10.71
CA LEU A 44 -5.28 9.35 9.93
C LEU A 44 -5.52 10.04 8.58
N TYR A 45 -5.76 9.22 7.56
CA TYR A 45 -6.21 9.65 6.24
C TYR A 45 -7.72 9.43 6.11
N LEU A 46 -8.46 10.53 6.03
CA LEU A 46 -9.92 10.53 6.01
C LEU A 46 -10.44 10.92 4.62
N ASN A 47 -11.58 10.35 4.24
CA ASN A 47 -12.37 10.81 3.11
C ASN A 47 -12.82 12.25 3.35
N PRO A 48 -12.57 13.20 2.43
CA PRO A 48 -13.01 14.58 2.59
C PRO A 48 -14.53 14.75 2.57
N GLU A 49 -15.27 13.81 1.98
CA GLU A 49 -16.72 13.89 1.80
C GLU A 49 -17.50 13.63 3.09
N ASP A 50 -17.11 12.59 3.84
CA ASP A 50 -17.83 12.11 5.02
C ASP A 50 -16.98 12.05 6.30
N GLY A 51 -15.67 12.28 6.19
CA GLY A 51 -14.73 12.22 7.31
C GLY A 51 -14.43 10.81 7.80
N GLN A 52 -14.89 9.75 7.11
CA GLN A 52 -14.59 8.38 7.49
C GLN A 52 -13.14 8.02 7.17
N PRO A 53 -12.48 7.16 7.98
CA PRO A 53 -11.15 6.67 7.64
C PRO A 53 -11.14 5.93 6.32
N TYR A 54 -10.16 6.24 5.47
CA TYR A 54 -10.04 5.61 4.16
C TYR A 54 -9.39 4.23 4.28
N SER A 55 -9.94 3.26 3.54
CA SER A 55 -9.38 1.91 3.39
C SER A 55 -9.29 1.61 1.89
N GLY A 56 -8.08 1.32 1.40
CA GLY A 56 -7.85 1.06 -0.02
C GLY A 56 -6.42 1.38 -0.49
N PRO A 57 -6.12 1.05 -1.75
CA PRO A 57 -4.86 1.40 -2.38
C PRO A 57 -4.76 2.90 -2.64
N VAL A 58 -3.54 3.42 -2.54
CA VAL A 58 -3.23 4.84 -2.72
C VAL A 58 -1.98 5.04 -3.55
N PHE A 59 -1.92 6.18 -4.24
CA PHE A 59 -0.70 6.70 -4.84
C PHE A 59 -0.52 8.17 -4.49
N GLY A 60 0.69 8.70 -4.65
CA GLY A 60 0.94 10.12 -4.40
C GLY A 60 2.40 10.49 -4.57
N GLU A 61 2.73 11.69 -4.10
CA GLU A 61 4.09 12.20 -4.08
C GLU A 61 4.47 12.60 -2.65
N ASN A 62 5.58 12.06 -2.15
CA ASN A 62 6.17 12.45 -0.88
C ASN A 62 7.51 13.13 -1.15
N MET A 63 7.62 14.43 -0.84
CA MET A 63 8.81 15.26 -1.14
C MET A 63 9.26 15.18 -2.62
N GLY A 64 8.30 15.20 -3.55
CA GLY A 64 8.56 15.08 -4.99
C GLY A 64 8.85 13.65 -5.48
N LYS A 65 8.84 12.67 -4.59
CA LYS A 65 9.05 11.25 -4.94
C LYS A 65 7.73 10.53 -5.02
N ARG A 66 7.48 9.88 -6.16
CA ARG A 66 6.28 9.06 -6.37
C ARG A 66 6.26 7.92 -5.35
N MET A 67 5.06 7.55 -4.91
CA MET A 67 4.83 6.41 -4.03
C MET A 67 3.49 5.76 -4.29
N THR A 68 3.39 4.49 -3.89
CA THR A 68 2.16 3.71 -3.81
C THR A 68 2.10 3.01 -2.46
N GLY A 69 0.90 2.65 -2.03
CA GLY A 69 0.73 1.73 -0.92
C GLY A 69 -0.72 1.48 -0.58
N SER A 70 -0.96 1.03 0.64
CA SER A 70 -2.30 0.67 1.12
C SER A 70 -2.61 1.31 2.46
N LEU A 71 -3.85 1.77 2.60
CA LEU A 71 -4.42 2.26 3.84
C LEU A 71 -5.51 1.30 4.33
N ARG A 72 -5.59 1.11 5.65
CA ARG A 72 -6.71 0.48 6.35
C ARG A 72 -7.08 1.33 7.55
N ASP A 73 -8.37 1.63 7.69
CA ASP A 73 -8.90 2.46 8.77
C ASP A 73 -8.15 3.80 8.89
N GLY A 74 -7.78 4.38 7.75
CA GLY A 74 -7.05 5.63 7.65
C GLY A 74 -5.58 5.55 8.04
N LYS A 75 -5.00 4.37 8.27
CA LYS A 75 -3.58 4.18 8.59
C LYS A 75 -2.88 3.36 7.52
N TRP A 76 -1.57 3.52 7.41
CA TRP A 76 -0.75 2.64 6.57
C TRP A 76 -0.85 1.19 7.02
N ASP A 77 -1.28 0.32 6.12
CA ASP A 77 -1.45 -1.11 6.38
C ASP A 77 -1.36 -1.88 5.07
N GLY A 78 -0.37 -2.75 4.95
CA GLY A 78 -0.04 -3.49 3.74
C GLY A 78 1.19 -2.93 3.01
N PRO A 79 1.30 -3.19 1.69
CA PRO A 79 2.51 -2.88 0.93
C PRO A 79 2.72 -1.37 0.79
N PHE A 80 3.97 -0.96 0.71
CA PHE A 80 4.40 0.40 0.42
C PHE A 80 5.58 0.39 -0.54
N GLU A 81 5.54 1.24 -1.57
CA GLU A 81 6.64 1.46 -2.49
C GLU A 81 6.89 2.95 -2.69
N SER A 82 8.15 3.35 -2.80
CA SER A 82 8.55 4.70 -3.24
C SER A 82 9.59 4.61 -4.34
N TYR A 83 9.64 5.63 -5.19
CA TYR A 83 10.47 5.66 -6.38
C TYR A 83 11.42 6.85 -6.37
N HIS A 84 12.58 6.69 -7.00
CA HIS A 84 13.51 7.78 -7.30
C HIS A 84 12.95 8.66 -8.43
N ASP A 85 13.54 9.83 -8.61
CA ASP A 85 13.12 10.80 -9.64
C ASP A 85 13.27 10.24 -11.06
N ASN A 86 14.17 9.27 -11.26
CA ASN A 86 14.35 8.54 -12.52
C ASN A 86 13.31 7.41 -12.74
N GLY A 87 12.34 7.25 -11.82
CA GLY A 87 11.29 6.23 -11.87
C GLY A 87 11.70 4.85 -11.35
N GLN A 88 12.96 4.64 -10.95
CA GLN A 88 13.39 3.36 -10.39
C GLN A 88 12.89 3.19 -8.95
N LEU A 89 12.70 1.93 -8.54
CA LEU A 89 12.31 1.60 -7.17
C LEU A 89 13.37 2.14 -6.20
N ARG A 90 12.92 2.86 -5.18
CA ARG A 90 13.77 3.39 -4.10
C ARG A 90 13.63 2.57 -2.83
N ARG A 91 12.41 2.28 -2.43
CA ARG A 91 12.11 1.53 -1.20
C ARG A 91 10.86 0.71 -1.42
N LYS A 92 10.87 -0.53 -0.93
CA LYS A 92 9.72 -1.41 -0.83
C LYS A 92 9.65 -1.94 0.60
N GLY A 93 8.48 -1.90 1.19
CA GLY A 93 8.26 -2.36 2.56
C GLY A 93 6.81 -2.73 2.82
N THR A 94 6.53 -3.08 4.08
CA THR A 94 5.17 -3.37 4.56
C THR A 94 4.93 -2.57 5.84
N TYR A 95 3.71 -2.04 5.95
CA TYR A 95 3.21 -1.36 7.13
C TYR A 95 2.11 -2.20 7.77
N LYS A 96 1.93 -2.02 9.08
CA LYS A 96 0.80 -2.56 9.83
C LYS A 96 0.38 -1.53 10.87
N ASP A 97 -0.90 -1.18 10.89
CA ASP A 97 -1.48 -0.22 11.83
C ASP A 97 -0.69 1.11 11.96
N GLY A 98 -0.04 1.55 10.89
CA GLY A 98 0.73 2.80 10.81
C GLY A 98 2.23 2.69 11.09
N VAL A 99 2.75 1.51 11.43
CA VAL A 99 4.19 1.27 11.70
C VAL A 99 4.78 0.27 10.72
N GLU A 100 6.10 0.27 10.55
CA GLU A 100 6.78 -0.70 9.67
C GLU A 100 6.77 -2.09 10.31
N ASP A 101 6.29 -3.08 9.56
CA ASP A 101 6.11 -4.45 10.03
C ASP A 101 6.25 -5.41 8.85
N GLY A 102 7.27 -6.26 8.89
CA GLY A 102 7.61 -7.18 7.83
C GLY A 102 8.86 -6.79 7.03
N PRO A 103 9.04 -7.38 5.83
CA PRO A 103 10.27 -7.23 5.05
C PRO A 103 10.40 -5.82 4.46
N VAL A 104 11.65 -5.37 4.33
CA VAL A 104 12.01 -4.09 3.73
C VAL A 104 13.23 -4.21 2.84
N GLU A 105 13.22 -3.46 1.74
CA GLU A 105 14.33 -3.32 0.81
C GLU A 105 14.46 -1.86 0.38
N GLU A 106 15.69 -1.36 0.35
CA GLU A 106 16.04 -0.07 -0.23
C GLU A 106 17.05 -0.22 -1.35
N TYR A 107 16.99 0.67 -2.31
CA TYR A 107 17.73 0.62 -3.56
C TYR A 107 18.34 1.99 -3.87
N TYR A 108 19.54 1.99 -4.43
CA TYR A 108 20.13 3.19 -5.03
C TYR A 108 19.36 3.63 -6.28
N ASP A 109 19.59 4.85 -6.74
CA ASP A 109 19.05 5.38 -8.00
C ASP A 109 19.50 4.57 -9.25
N SER A 110 20.61 3.85 -9.13
CA SER A 110 21.10 2.89 -10.11
C SER A 110 20.32 1.57 -10.14
N GLY A 111 19.42 1.34 -9.18
CA GLY A 111 18.65 0.10 -9.02
C GLY A 111 19.41 -1.00 -8.26
N GLN A 112 20.64 -0.72 -7.82
CA GLN A 112 21.40 -1.65 -6.98
C GLN A 112 20.82 -1.69 -5.57
N LEU A 113 20.74 -2.89 -4.98
CA LEU A 113 20.30 -3.06 -3.60
C LEU A 113 21.23 -2.29 -2.66
N TYR A 114 20.63 -1.40 -1.86
CA TYR A 114 21.33 -0.63 -0.83
C TYR A 114 21.32 -1.38 0.51
N GLU A 115 20.14 -1.72 0.99
CA GLU A 115 19.94 -2.48 2.21
C GLU A 115 18.67 -3.33 2.16
N LYS A 116 18.63 -4.38 2.98
CA LYS A 116 17.43 -5.18 3.20
C LYS A 116 17.38 -5.78 4.60
N GLY A 117 16.19 -6.04 5.09
CA GLY A 117 15.96 -6.67 6.38
C GLY A 117 14.49 -6.81 6.68
N ALA A 118 14.14 -6.76 7.96
CA ALA A 118 12.76 -6.77 8.43
C ALA A 118 12.57 -5.86 9.64
N TYR A 119 11.36 -5.34 9.77
CA TYR A 119 10.87 -4.64 10.95
C TYR A 119 9.82 -5.48 11.68
N ASN A 120 9.76 -5.34 13.00
CA ASN A 120 8.68 -5.83 13.85
C ASN A 120 8.26 -4.68 14.76
N ASP A 121 7.02 -4.22 14.65
CA ASP A 121 6.48 -3.06 15.39
C ASP A 121 7.40 -1.81 15.32
N GLY A 122 7.92 -1.52 14.11
CA GLY A 122 8.84 -0.41 13.85
C GLY A 122 10.30 -0.61 14.29
N GLY A 123 10.64 -1.72 14.93
CA GLY A 123 12.01 -2.07 15.33
C GLY A 123 12.71 -3.00 14.33
N LYS A 124 13.99 -2.74 14.02
CA LYS A 124 14.80 -3.67 13.19
C LYS A 124 14.89 -5.03 13.91
N CYS A 125 14.60 -6.10 13.19
CA CYS A 125 14.68 -7.47 13.71
C CYS A 125 15.33 -8.42 12.69
N GLY A 126 15.81 -9.56 13.16
CA GLY A 126 16.42 -10.60 12.34
C GLY A 126 17.73 -10.18 11.68
N GLU A 127 17.99 -10.74 10.50
CA GLU A 127 19.19 -10.44 9.72
C GLU A 127 18.98 -9.24 8.80
N TRP A 128 19.90 -8.29 8.88
CA TRP A 128 19.97 -7.10 8.04
C TRP A 128 21.22 -7.13 7.18
N PHE A 129 21.08 -6.71 5.93
CA PHE A 129 22.20 -6.55 5.01
C PHE A 129 22.38 -5.06 4.68
N GLU A 130 23.52 -4.49 5.07
CA GLU A 130 23.92 -3.09 4.83
C GLU A 130 25.38 -3.08 4.34
N GLY A 131 25.64 -3.75 3.22
CA GLY A 131 27.00 -4.06 2.73
C GLY A 131 27.73 -5.16 3.51
N LYS A 132 27.27 -5.47 4.72
CA LYS A 132 27.59 -6.65 5.54
C LYS A 132 26.35 -7.10 6.29
N THR A 133 26.35 -8.34 6.77
CA THR A 133 25.25 -8.84 7.61
C THR A 133 25.39 -8.33 9.05
N VAL A 134 24.30 -7.80 9.60
CA VAL A 134 24.13 -7.41 10.99
C VAL A 134 22.93 -8.17 11.55
N THR A 135 23.04 -8.70 12.76
CA THR A 135 21.99 -9.49 13.41
C THR A 135 21.37 -8.70 14.56
N TYR A 136 20.05 -8.58 14.54
CA TYR A 136 19.22 -8.00 15.60
C TYR A 136 18.46 -9.10 16.35
N ASP A 137 17.66 -8.69 17.35
CA ASP A 137 16.72 -9.62 18.01
C ASP A 137 15.77 -10.25 16.97
N PRO A 138 15.32 -11.49 17.19
CA PRO A 138 14.38 -12.15 16.29
C PRO A 138 13.09 -11.33 16.11
N CYS A 139 12.57 -11.35 14.89
CA CYS A 139 11.16 -11.11 14.65
C CYS A 139 10.38 -12.33 15.20
#